data_AF-A0A6A5GN60-F1
#
_entry.id   AF-A0A6A5GN60-F1
#
_cell.length_a   1.000
_cell.length_b   1.000
_cell.length_c   1.000
_cell.angle_alpha   90.00
_cell.angle_beta   90.00
_cell.angle_gamma   90.00
#
_symmetry.space_group_name_H-M   'P 1'
#
loop_
_entity.id
_entity.type
_entity.pdbx_description
1 polymer ?
#
loop_
_entity_poly.entity_id
_entity_poly.type
_entity_poly.pdbx_seq_one_letter_code
_entity_poly.pdbx_strand_id
1 'polypeptide(L)'
;MMSKRKHTDTLPDDPPQFVAYADYMELFNHVSKLTAIINELRSGIIESASKTLGEKIALTCEPLPDMSPIGLPVLAPPVFDEVFPQSIFPTSYASVTSKNAGANPNSVPKVSSFTPNHLDKLEIAREAAKLIDKATRVVIERFPDDRNDKEQDTKQLRILQNIASSNNLPVPVKIHRHECKSMYRPLKVQFESSSDRDSFLHGFHIARRTNPDILAMPSKPRARRDLTRPEWETLRASRKHVYDENKKAGKTIFIMSDINYRVNKNPLPFL
;
A
#
# COMPACT_ATOMS: atom_id res chain seq x y z
N MET A 1 -15.41 41.30 -64.69
CA MET A 1 -14.93 40.23 -63.78
C MET A 1 -14.54 40.86 -62.45
N MET A 2 -15.30 40.61 -61.38
CA MET A 2 -14.97 41.12 -60.05
C MET A 2 -14.10 40.10 -59.30
N SER A 3 -12.89 40.53 -58.92
CA SER A 3 -11.92 39.73 -58.18
C SER A 3 -12.36 39.63 -56.71
N LYS A 4 -12.75 38.43 -56.27
CA LYS A 4 -13.08 38.13 -54.87
C LYS A 4 -11.77 38.13 -54.06
N ARG A 5 -11.64 39.05 -53.09
CA ARG A 5 -10.55 39.01 -52.10
C ARG A 5 -10.70 37.73 -51.26
N LYS A 6 -9.61 36.96 -51.15
CA LYS A 6 -9.53 35.74 -50.35
C LYS A 6 -9.76 36.08 -48.88
N HIS A 7 -10.65 35.33 -48.25
CA HIS A 7 -10.80 35.30 -46.80
C HIS A 7 -9.52 34.66 -46.23
N THR A 8 -8.76 35.42 -45.46
CA THR A 8 -7.61 34.89 -44.73
C THR A 8 -8.17 34.16 -43.52
N ASP A 9 -8.08 32.83 -43.52
CA ASP A 9 -8.37 32.00 -42.36
C ASP A 9 -7.44 32.42 -41.21
N THR A 10 -7.99 33.06 -40.18
CA THR A 10 -7.33 33.26 -38.90
C THR A 10 -7.04 31.87 -38.30
N LEU A 11 -5.76 31.54 -38.15
CA LEU A 11 -5.27 30.41 -37.37
C LEU A 11 -5.89 30.43 -35.96
N PRO A 12 -6.18 29.27 -35.34
CA PRO A 12 -6.61 29.24 -33.95
C PRO A 12 -5.49 29.82 -33.08
N ASP A 13 -5.86 30.77 -32.21
CA ASP A 13 -4.95 31.40 -31.24
C ASP A 13 -4.14 30.33 -30.51
N ASP A 14 -2.82 30.51 -30.47
CA ASP A 14 -1.92 29.71 -29.65
C ASP A 14 -2.44 29.69 -28.19
N PRO A 15 -2.31 28.56 -27.47
CA PRO A 15 -2.72 28.50 -26.07
C PRO A 15 -2.05 29.60 -25.25
N PRO A 16 -2.74 30.16 -24.24
CA PRO A 16 -2.21 31.28 -23.46
C PRO A 16 -0.82 30.94 -22.91
N GLN A 17 0.17 31.75 -23.30
CA GLN A 17 1.59 31.54 -22.97
C GLN A 17 1.88 31.82 -21.48
N PHE A 18 0.92 32.39 -20.76
CA PHE A 18 1.04 32.80 -19.36
C PHE A 18 -0.10 32.21 -18.52
N VAL A 19 0.24 31.72 -17.33
CA VAL A 19 -0.71 31.23 -16.32
C VAL A 19 -1.09 32.38 -15.39
N ALA A 20 -2.34 32.42 -14.93
CA ALA A 20 -2.73 33.41 -13.93
C ALA A 20 -1.89 33.25 -12.67
N TYR A 21 -1.40 34.37 -12.12
CA TYR A 21 -0.54 34.36 -10.94
C TYR A 21 -1.18 33.66 -9.74
N ALA A 22 -2.51 33.76 -9.59
CA ALA A 22 -3.26 33.06 -8.54
C ALA A 22 -3.17 31.54 -8.67
N ASP A 23 -3.39 31.00 -9.87
CA ASP A 23 -3.32 29.56 -10.15
C ASP A 23 -1.88 29.03 -9.98
N TYR A 24 -0.89 29.82 -10.43
CA TYR A 24 0.52 29.50 -10.22
C TYR A 24 0.89 29.48 -8.73
N MET A 25 0.39 30.46 -7.95
CA MET A 25 0.61 30.52 -6.51
C MET A 25 -0.05 29.36 -5.77
N GLU A 26 -1.24 28.93 -6.19
CA GLU A 26 -1.90 27.75 -5.64
C GLU A 26 -1.08 26.49 -5.89
N LEU A 27 -0.59 26.31 -7.12
CA LEU A 27 0.30 25.21 -7.48
C LEU A 27 1.60 25.24 -6.66
N PHE A 28 2.26 26.39 -6.55
CA PHE A 28 3.48 26.54 -5.76
C PHE A 28 3.27 26.21 -4.29
N ASN A 29 2.19 26.69 -3.69
CA ASN A 29 1.83 26.38 -2.31
C ASN A 29 1.54 24.88 -2.14
N HIS A 30 0.90 24.25 -3.12
CA HIS A 30 0.65 22.81 -3.10
C HIS A 30 1.94 22.00 -3.17
N VAL A 31 2.84 22.34 -4.10
CA VAL A 31 4.15 21.69 -4.26
C VAL A 31 5.02 21.88 -3.01
N SER A 32 5.01 23.08 -2.43
CA SER A 32 5.72 23.36 -1.17
C SER A 32 5.20 22.47 -0.02
N LYS A 33 3.88 22.33 0.12
CA LYS A 33 3.27 21.42 1.12
C LYS A 33 3.62 19.96 0.88
N LEU A 34 3.59 19.50 -0.37
CA LEU A 34 3.98 18.13 -0.72
C LEU A 34 5.44 17.86 -0.38
N THR A 35 6.32 18.82 -0.66
CA THR A 35 7.75 18.74 -0.34
C THR A 35 7.97 18.57 1.17
N ALA A 36 7.27 19.37 1.98
CA ALA A 36 7.30 19.26 3.44
C ALA A 36 6.82 17.87 3.93
N ILE A 37 5.68 17.38 3.43
CA ILE A 37 5.13 16.07 3.81
C ILE A 37 6.09 14.93 3.43
N ILE A 38 6.71 15.00 2.25
CA ILE A 38 7.69 14.00 1.80
C ILE A 38 8.91 13.96 2.74
N ASN A 39 9.41 15.13 3.12
CA ASN A 39 10.53 15.24 4.06
C ASN A 39 10.16 14.72 5.47
N GLU A 40 8.95 15.02 5.96
CA GLU A 40 8.45 14.46 7.23
C GLU A 40 8.31 12.94 7.18
N LEU A 41 7.74 12.38 6.10
CA LEU A 41 7.62 10.94 5.92
C LEU A 41 8.99 10.27 5.88
N ARG A 42 9.95 10.87 5.18
CA ARG A 42 11.33 10.38 5.14
C ARG A 42 11.92 10.30 6.55
N SER A 43 11.81 11.38 7.34
CA SER A 43 12.31 11.42 8.72
C SER A 43 11.60 10.38 9.60
N GLY A 44 10.27 10.30 9.52
CA GLY A 44 9.49 9.33 10.28
C GLY A 44 9.83 7.88 9.95
N ILE A 45 10.15 7.56 8.69
CA ILE A 45 10.61 6.22 8.30
C ILE A 45 12.01 5.94 8.84
N ILE A 46 12.93 6.91 8.79
CA ILE A 46 14.29 6.74 9.35
C ILE A 46 14.22 6.45 10.85
N GLU A 47 13.34 7.13 11.58
CA GLU A 47 13.18 6.98 13.03
C GLU A 47 12.46 5.69 13.45
N SER A 48 11.48 5.23 12.65
CA SER A 48 10.62 4.08 13.01
C SER A 48 11.04 2.75 12.38
N ALA A 49 11.88 2.76 11.33
CA ALA A 49 12.31 1.55 10.64
C ALA A 49 13.42 0.79 11.38
N SER A 50 13.70 -0.44 10.93
CA SER A 50 14.90 -1.16 11.38
C SER A 50 16.15 -0.37 11.03
N LYS A 51 17.18 -0.43 11.89
CA LYS A 51 18.45 0.31 11.72
C LYS A 51 19.04 0.21 10.32
N THR A 52 19.03 -0.99 9.74
CA THR A 52 19.52 -1.27 8.37
C THR A 52 18.68 -0.62 7.27
N LEU A 53 17.37 -0.46 7.46
CA LEU A 53 16.47 0.19 6.50
C LEU A 53 16.55 1.72 6.65
N GLY A 54 16.60 2.24 7.88
CA GLY A 54 16.78 3.66 8.16
C GLY A 54 18.09 4.19 7.57
N GLU A 55 19.20 3.47 7.79
CA GLU A 55 20.52 3.81 7.20
C GLU A 55 20.47 3.80 5.67
N LYS A 56 19.82 2.79 5.06
CA LYS A 56 19.70 2.70 3.61
C LYS A 56 18.90 3.87 3.03
N ILE A 57 17.78 4.24 3.65
CA ILE A 57 16.94 5.35 3.18
C ILE A 57 17.64 6.69 3.36
N ALA A 58 18.36 6.88 4.48
CA ALA A 58 19.15 8.08 4.71
C ALA A 58 20.22 8.28 3.63
N LEU A 59 20.82 7.18 3.13
CA LEU A 59 21.85 7.19 2.08
C LEU A 59 21.29 7.32 0.66
N THR A 60 20.12 6.74 0.36
CA THR A 60 19.60 6.71 -1.02
C THR A 60 18.60 7.81 -1.34
N CYS A 61 17.94 8.36 -0.32
CA CYS A 61 16.94 9.41 -0.49
C CYS A 61 17.45 10.66 0.24
N GLU A 62 17.92 11.66 -0.49
CA GLU A 62 18.26 12.95 0.10
C GLU A 62 17.00 13.77 0.43
N PRO A 63 17.03 14.62 1.47
CA PRO A 63 15.93 15.54 1.74
C PRO A 63 15.76 16.51 0.56
N LEU A 64 14.52 16.75 0.18
CA LEU A 64 14.23 17.72 -0.88
C LEU A 64 14.48 19.13 -0.32
N PRO A 65 15.16 20.01 -1.07
CA PRO A 65 15.41 21.37 -0.63
C PRO A 65 14.11 22.17 -0.54
N ASP A 66 14.07 23.13 0.38
CA ASP A 66 12.95 24.07 0.49
C ASP A 66 12.86 24.94 -0.77
N MET A 67 11.63 25.11 -1.26
CA MET A 67 11.35 25.93 -2.44
C MET A 67 11.65 27.40 -2.12
N SER A 68 12.41 28.05 -3.00
CA SER A 68 12.71 29.48 -2.86
C SER A 68 11.43 30.33 -3.00
N PRO A 69 11.35 31.49 -2.31
CA PRO A 69 10.18 32.37 -2.42
C PRO A 69 9.98 32.84 -3.86
N ILE A 70 8.74 32.82 -4.34
CA ILE A 70 8.38 33.41 -5.64
C ILE A 70 8.40 34.94 -5.51
N GLY A 71 9.01 35.61 -6.48
CA GLY A 71 8.90 37.06 -6.66
C GLY A 71 7.52 37.54 -7.11
N LEU A 72 7.32 38.85 -7.13
CA LEU A 72 6.08 39.46 -7.61
C LEU A 72 5.85 39.19 -9.10
N PRO A 73 4.59 39.14 -9.56
CA PRO A 73 4.29 38.97 -10.98
C PRO A 73 4.92 40.09 -11.80
N VAL A 74 5.58 39.73 -12.91
CA VAL A 74 6.09 40.70 -13.87
C VAL A 74 4.89 41.20 -14.68
N LEU A 75 4.56 42.48 -14.53
CA LEU A 75 3.59 43.12 -15.41
C LEU A 75 4.20 43.16 -16.82
N ALA A 76 3.46 42.66 -17.80
CA ALA A 76 3.86 42.82 -19.20
C ALA A 76 4.06 44.32 -19.47
N PRO A 77 5.18 44.73 -20.11
CA PRO A 77 5.38 46.13 -20.44
C PRO A 77 4.20 46.59 -21.32
N PRO A 78 3.67 47.80 -21.09
CA PRO A 78 2.62 48.34 -21.94
C PRO A 78 3.17 48.40 -23.37
N VAL A 79 2.49 47.74 -24.30
CA VAL A 79 2.69 47.99 -25.72
C VAL A 79 2.29 49.45 -25.94
N PHE A 80 3.29 50.32 -26.15
CA PHE A 80 3.05 51.68 -26.59
C PHE A 80 2.60 51.62 -28.05
N ASP A 81 1.29 51.47 -28.27
CA ASP A 81 0.71 51.91 -29.53
C ASP A 81 0.60 53.43 -29.48
N GLU A 82 1.60 54.10 -30.06
CA GLU A 82 1.44 55.48 -30.49
C GLU A 82 0.29 55.53 -31.50
N VAL A 83 -0.74 56.35 -31.19
CA VAL A 83 -1.45 57.30 -32.09
C VAL A 83 -2.96 57.41 -31.75
N PHE A 84 -3.25 58.51 -31.03
CA PHE A 84 -4.50 59.27 -30.76
C PHE A 84 -5.56 58.84 -29.72
N PRO A 85 -6.07 59.80 -28.91
CA PRO A 85 -6.90 59.55 -27.73
C PRO A 85 -8.39 59.82 -27.97
N GLN A 86 -9.28 59.07 -27.30
CA GLN A 86 -10.56 59.59 -26.78
C GLN A 86 -11.23 58.63 -25.78
N SER A 87 -11.22 59.05 -24.51
CA SER A 87 -12.40 59.20 -23.63
C SER A 87 -13.22 57.98 -23.14
N ILE A 88 -13.06 57.71 -21.82
CA ILE A 88 -14.09 57.42 -20.78
C ILE A 88 -14.70 55.99 -20.68
N PHE A 89 -14.15 55.22 -19.71
CA PHE A 89 -14.73 54.31 -18.67
C PHE A 89 -15.92 53.33 -18.99
N PRO A 90 -16.37 52.47 -18.05
CA PRO A 90 -15.97 51.06 -17.95
C PRO A 90 -17.17 50.09 -17.98
N THR A 91 -17.02 48.85 -18.46
CA THR A 91 -18.12 47.88 -18.30
C THR A 91 -17.61 46.50 -17.90
N SER A 92 -17.91 46.16 -16.64
CA SER A 92 -17.93 44.80 -16.11
C SER A 92 -19.02 43.99 -16.81
N TYR A 93 -18.75 42.73 -17.14
CA TYR A 93 -19.81 41.77 -17.45
C TYR A 93 -19.63 40.53 -16.61
N ALA A 94 -20.70 40.25 -15.90
CA ALA A 94 -20.85 39.19 -14.93
C ALA A 94 -20.94 37.80 -15.56
N SER A 95 -20.64 36.83 -14.70
CA SER A 95 -21.00 35.42 -14.71
C SER A 95 -22.36 35.07 -15.34
N VAL A 96 -22.38 34.03 -16.18
CA VAL A 96 -23.60 33.37 -16.66
C VAL A 96 -23.60 31.91 -16.24
N THR A 97 -24.47 31.58 -15.28
CA THR A 97 -25.00 30.24 -15.04
C THR A 97 -26.12 29.94 -16.04
N SER A 98 -26.20 28.70 -16.56
CA SER A 98 -27.49 28.17 -17.05
C SER A 98 -27.56 26.64 -16.99
N LYS A 99 -28.75 26.15 -16.64
CA LYS A 99 -29.13 24.75 -16.38
C LYS A 99 -29.80 24.11 -17.62
N ASN A 100 -29.59 22.79 -17.72
CA ASN A 100 -30.49 21.70 -18.17
C ASN A 100 -31.01 21.52 -19.61
N ALA A 101 -30.79 20.26 -20.06
CA ALA A 101 -31.72 19.27 -20.65
C ALA A 101 -31.78 19.05 -22.18
N GLY A 102 -31.70 17.76 -22.58
CA GLY A 102 -32.29 17.21 -23.81
C GLY A 102 -31.42 16.23 -24.62
N ALA A 103 -31.82 14.94 -24.67
CA ALA A 103 -31.25 13.82 -25.46
C ALA A 103 -31.39 14.03 -26.99
N ASN A 104 -30.80 13.31 -27.95
CA ASN A 104 -30.34 11.91 -28.14
C ASN A 104 -29.61 11.87 -29.54
N PRO A 105 -29.43 10.75 -30.26
CA PRO A 105 -28.69 9.51 -30.03
C PRO A 105 -27.53 9.33 -31.06
N ASN A 106 -26.40 8.73 -30.68
CA ASN A 106 -25.61 7.90 -31.59
C ASN A 106 -24.64 7.03 -30.80
N SER A 107 -25.02 5.77 -30.64
CA SER A 107 -24.28 4.71 -29.98
C SER A 107 -23.17 4.18 -30.89
N VAL A 108 -21.92 4.39 -30.48
CA VAL A 108 -20.72 3.66 -30.96
C VAL A 108 -19.94 3.26 -29.70
N PRO A 109 -19.44 2.02 -29.58
CA PRO A 109 -19.21 1.39 -28.29
C PRO A 109 -18.08 2.06 -27.50
N LYS A 110 -18.37 2.33 -26.23
CA LYS A 110 -17.46 2.90 -25.23
C LYS A 110 -16.32 1.90 -24.97
N VAL A 111 -15.23 2.03 -25.72
CA VAL A 111 -13.94 1.49 -25.31
C VAL A 111 -13.63 2.17 -23.98
N SER A 112 -13.56 1.38 -22.91
CA SER A 112 -13.27 1.87 -21.56
C SER A 112 -11.93 2.59 -21.56
N SER A 113 -11.98 3.92 -21.69
CA SER A 113 -10.89 4.80 -21.36
C SER A 113 -10.62 4.61 -19.87
N PHE A 114 -9.53 3.92 -19.56
CA PHE A 114 -8.89 3.94 -18.25
C PHE A 114 -8.56 5.39 -17.92
N THR A 115 -9.47 6.10 -17.26
CA THR A 115 -9.13 7.29 -16.50
C THR A 115 -8.32 6.83 -15.29
N PRO A 116 -7.17 7.44 -14.95
CA PRO A 116 -6.44 7.10 -13.74
C PRO A 116 -7.40 7.25 -12.57
N ASN A 117 -7.67 6.13 -11.91
CA ASN A 117 -8.64 6.04 -10.82
C ASN A 117 -8.37 7.16 -9.82
N HIS A 118 -9.42 7.93 -9.50
CA HIS A 118 -9.47 8.71 -8.28
C HIS A 118 -9.29 7.74 -7.11
N LEU A 119 -8.03 7.54 -6.69
CA LEU A 119 -7.65 6.69 -5.58
C LEU A 119 -8.37 7.22 -4.33
N ASP A 120 -9.40 6.50 -3.90
CA ASP A 120 -10.09 6.84 -2.67
C ASP A 120 -9.11 6.65 -1.52
N LYS A 121 -8.69 7.76 -0.90
CA LYS A 121 -7.77 7.77 0.24
C LYS A 121 -8.28 6.88 1.37
N LEU A 122 -9.60 6.76 1.51
CA LEU A 122 -10.24 5.89 2.51
C LEU A 122 -10.01 4.41 2.18
N GLU A 123 -10.08 4.03 0.91
CA GLU A 123 -9.79 2.66 0.47
C GLU A 123 -8.32 2.31 0.69
N ILE A 124 -7.39 3.21 0.32
CA ILE A 124 -5.96 3.02 0.57
C ILE A 124 -5.70 2.84 2.07
N ALA A 125 -6.26 3.71 2.92
CA ALA A 125 -6.09 3.62 4.36
C ALA A 125 -6.67 2.30 4.92
N ARG A 126 -7.83 1.86 4.42
CA ARG A 126 -8.46 0.60 4.82
C ARG A 126 -7.62 -0.61 4.38
N GLU A 127 -7.02 -0.59 3.20
CA GLU A 127 -6.10 -1.63 2.74
C GLU A 127 -4.80 -1.64 3.55
N ALA A 128 -4.20 -0.47 3.79
CA ALA A 128 -3.01 -0.33 4.63
C ALA A 128 -3.25 -0.85 6.05
N ALA A 129 -4.39 -0.51 6.66
CA ALA A 129 -4.76 -1.01 7.98
C ALA A 129 -4.89 -2.55 8.00
N LYS A 130 -5.48 -3.16 6.96
CA LYS A 130 -5.54 -4.62 6.83
C LYS A 130 -4.15 -5.25 6.69
N LEU A 131 -3.24 -4.60 5.98
CA LEU A 131 -1.86 -5.06 5.81
C LEU A 131 -1.11 -5.02 7.15
N ILE A 132 -1.24 -3.93 7.90
CA ILE A 132 -0.65 -3.79 9.24
C ILE A 132 -1.22 -4.84 10.19
N ASP A 133 -2.54 -4.99 10.23
CA ASP A 133 -3.22 -5.98 11.08
C ASP A 133 -2.80 -7.43 10.78
N LYS A 134 -2.56 -7.76 9.50
CA LYS A 134 -2.01 -9.06 9.11
C LYS A 134 -0.52 -9.20 9.45
N ALA A 135 0.25 -8.13 9.34
CA ALA A 135 1.69 -8.15 9.60
C ALA A 135 2.03 -8.45 11.07
N THR A 136 1.11 -8.19 11.99
CA THR A 136 1.25 -8.45 13.44
C THR A 136 0.55 -9.74 13.88
N ARG A 137 0.09 -10.58 12.93
CA ARG A 137 -0.74 -11.76 13.23
C ARG A 137 -0.12 -13.09 12.81
N VAL A 138 -0.31 -14.08 13.67
CA VAL A 138 -0.02 -15.50 13.43
C VAL A 138 -1.31 -16.26 13.21
N VAL A 139 -1.26 -17.28 12.37
CA VAL A 139 -2.29 -18.32 12.25
C VAL A 139 -1.76 -19.61 12.85
N ILE A 140 -2.44 -20.12 13.85
CA ILE A 140 -2.19 -21.45 14.42
C ILE A 140 -3.25 -22.42 13.87
N GLU A 141 -2.77 -23.38 13.08
CA GLU A 141 -3.58 -24.48 12.55
C GLU A 141 -3.57 -25.67 13.51
N ARG A 142 -4.64 -26.46 13.49
CA ARG A 142 -4.76 -27.70 14.30
C ARG A 142 -4.63 -27.46 15.80
N PHE A 143 -4.98 -26.27 16.28
CA PHE A 143 -5.18 -26.03 17.70
C PHE A 143 -6.57 -26.56 18.10
N PRO A 144 -6.73 -27.21 19.28
CA PRO A 144 -8.01 -27.79 19.72
C PRO A 144 -9.20 -26.85 19.47
N ASP A 145 -10.29 -27.36 18.91
CA ASP A 145 -11.43 -26.54 18.49
C ASP A 145 -12.75 -27.10 19.01
N ASP A 146 -13.61 -26.24 19.58
CA ASP A 146 -14.97 -26.56 19.99
C ASP A 146 -15.91 -25.42 19.59
N ARG A 147 -16.84 -25.70 18.66
CA ARG A 147 -17.79 -24.70 18.14
C ARG A 147 -18.88 -24.33 19.15
N ASN A 148 -19.12 -25.18 20.14
CA ASN A 148 -20.19 -25.00 21.11
C ASN A 148 -19.74 -24.15 22.31
N ASP A 149 -18.43 -24.02 22.54
CA ASP A 149 -17.87 -23.22 23.62
C ASP A 149 -17.79 -21.74 23.22
N LYS A 150 -18.68 -20.92 23.80
CA LYS A 150 -18.69 -19.46 23.58
C LYS A 150 -17.50 -18.74 24.20
N GLU A 151 -16.84 -19.34 25.19
CA GLU A 151 -15.68 -18.77 25.88
C GLU A 151 -14.35 -19.33 25.38
N GLN A 152 -14.38 -20.10 24.29
CA GLN A 152 -13.23 -20.76 23.72
C GLN A 152 -12.07 -19.78 23.49
N ASP A 153 -12.34 -18.63 22.87
CA ASP A 153 -11.30 -17.63 22.58
C ASP A 153 -10.65 -17.10 23.86
N THR A 154 -11.41 -16.87 24.93
CA THR A 154 -10.85 -16.38 26.20
C THR A 154 -9.99 -17.45 26.88
N LYS A 155 -10.44 -18.71 26.91
CA LYS A 155 -9.68 -19.83 27.49
C LYS A 155 -8.39 -20.09 26.71
N GLN A 156 -8.47 -20.08 25.38
CA GLN A 156 -7.33 -20.31 24.51
C GLN A 156 -6.32 -19.17 24.55
N LEU A 157 -6.77 -17.93 24.77
CA LEU A 157 -5.87 -16.79 24.96
C LEU A 157 -5.00 -17.04 26.20
N ARG A 158 -5.62 -17.39 27.33
CA ARG A 158 -4.89 -17.71 28.57
C ARG A 158 -3.90 -18.85 28.38
N ILE A 159 -4.29 -19.93 27.70
CA ILE A 159 -3.39 -21.04 27.39
C ILE A 159 -2.18 -20.55 26.59
N LEU A 160 -2.40 -19.77 25.52
CA LEU A 160 -1.31 -19.25 24.69
C LEU A 160 -0.43 -18.25 25.42
N GLN A 161 -1.00 -17.42 26.30
CA GLN A 161 -0.25 -16.50 27.15
C GLN A 161 0.64 -17.27 28.13
N ASN A 162 0.12 -18.32 28.77
CA ASN A 162 0.92 -19.17 29.66
C ASN A 162 2.06 -19.88 28.90
N ILE A 163 1.76 -20.44 27.72
CA ILE A 163 2.79 -21.05 26.86
C ILE A 163 3.84 -20.01 26.47
N ALA A 164 3.44 -18.80 26.10
CA ALA A 164 4.38 -17.75 25.73
C ALA A 164 5.30 -17.39 26.89
N SER A 165 4.72 -17.11 28.06
CA SER A 165 5.47 -16.76 29.28
C SER A 165 6.44 -17.87 29.70
N SER A 166 5.99 -19.14 29.70
CA SER A 166 6.84 -20.29 30.10
C SER A 166 8.00 -20.56 29.14
N ASN A 167 7.94 -20.07 27.90
CA ASN A 167 8.99 -20.26 26.89
C ASN A 167 9.74 -18.95 26.56
N ASN A 168 9.58 -17.88 27.37
CA ASN A 168 10.15 -16.55 27.12
C ASN A 168 9.82 -16.00 25.72
N LEU A 169 8.58 -16.18 25.27
CA LEU A 169 8.08 -15.69 23.99
C LEU A 169 7.20 -14.45 24.19
N PRO A 170 7.07 -13.59 23.15
CA PRO A 170 6.12 -12.49 23.18
C PRO A 170 4.70 -12.97 23.46
N VAL A 171 4.01 -12.23 24.33
CA VAL A 171 2.68 -12.58 24.82
C VAL A 171 1.62 -12.08 23.83
N PRO A 172 0.67 -12.94 23.39
CA PRO A 172 -0.38 -12.51 22.48
C PRO A 172 -1.40 -11.60 23.17
N VAL A 173 -1.87 -10.60 22.43
CA VAL A 173 -2.81 -9.56 22.90
C VAL A 173 -4.26 -9.98 22.71
N LYS A 174 -4.56 -10.59 21.56
CA LYS A 174 -5.92 -10.98 21.18
C LYS A 174 -5.88 -12.25 20.34
N ILE A 175 -6.92 -13.06 20.44
CA ILE A 175 -7.15 -14.15 19.50
C ILE A 175 -8.57 -14.14 18.93
N HIS A 176 -8.76 -14.86 17.84
CA HIS A 176 -10.06 -15.12 17.27
C HIS A 176 -10.05 -16.39 16.41
N ARG A 177 -11.09 -17.23 16.54
CA ARG A 177 -11.32 -18.37 15.65
C ARG A 177 -11.96 -17.96 14.34
N HIS A 178 -11.25 -18.17 13.23
CA HIS A 178 -11.80 -17.88 11.92
C HIS A 178 -12.94 -18.82 11.55
N GLU A 179 -14.12 -18.26 11.36
CA GLU A 179 -15.31 -19.00 10.94
C GLU A 179 -15.12 -19.62 9.55
N CYS A 180 -15.11 -20.95 9.49
CA CYS A 180 -15.00 -21.70 8.24
C CYS A 180 -15.57 -23.12 8.40
N LYS A 181 -15.67 -23.86 7.29
CA LYS A 181 -16.16 -25.25 7.26
C LYS A 181 -15.12 -26.29 7.74
N SER A 182 -13.91 -25.87 8.11
CA SER A 182 -12.86 -26.76 8.59
C SER A 182 -13.22 -27.39 9.95
N MET A 183 -12.81 -28.65 10.15
CA MET A 183 -12.85 -29.33 11.45
C MET A 183 -11.98 -28.62 12.49
N TYR A 184 -10.83 -28.10 12.06
CA TYR A 184 -9.95 -27.28 12.88
C TYR A 184 -9.99 -25.86 12.33
N ARG A 185 -10.88 -25.01 12.85
CA ARG A 185 -10.94 -23.62 12.43
C ARG A 185 -9.60 -22.93 12.74
N PRO A 186 -8.98 -22.20 11.81
CA PRO A 186 -7.71 -21.55 12.07
C PRO A 186 -7.83 -20.56 13.24
N LEU A 187 -6.88 -20.61 14.17
CA LEU A 187 -6.81 -19.67 15.27
C LEU A 187 -5.93 -18.49 14.86
N LYS A 188 -6.49 -17.29 14.82
CA LYS A 188 -5.75 -16.05 14.57
C LYS A 188 -5.27 -15.49 15.89
N VAL A 189 -3.98 -15.18 15.97
CA VAL A 189 -3.30 -14.70 17.18
C VAL A 189 -2.60 -13.38 16.87
N GLN A 190 -2.97 -12.33 17.60
CA GLN A 190 -2.50 -10.96 17.41
C GLN A 190 -1.39 -10.62 18.40
N PHE A 191 -0.37 -9.93 17.91
CA PHE A 191 0.73 -9.37 18.71
C PHE A 191 0.76 -7.85 18.56
N GLU A 192 1.50 -7.19 19.45
CA GLU A 192 1.66 -5.73 19.46
C GLU A 192 2.45 -5.26 18.23
N SER A 193 3.48 -6.02 17.83
CA SER A 193 4.35 -5.68 16.71
C SER A 193 4.61 -6.87 15.77
N SER A 194 5.09 -6.57 14.56
CA SER A 194 5.52 -7.59 13.60
C SER A 194 6.78 -8.33 14.09
N SER A 195 7.65 -7.63 14.82
CA SER A 195 8.83 -8.20 15.47
C SER A 195 8.46 -9.25 16.53
N ASP A 196 7.47 -8.94 17.38
CA ASP A 196 6.96 -9.87 18.38
C ASP A 196 6.33 -11.10 17.72
N ARG A 197 5.55 -10.88 16.67
CA ARG A 197 4.99 -11.95 15.86
C ARG A 197 6.07 -12.88 15.31
N ASP A 198 7.17 -12.34 14.79
CA ASP A 198 8.25 -13.13 14.20
C ASP A 198 9.05 -13.89 15.26
N SER A 199 9.34 -13.24 16.38
CA SER A 199 10.00 -13.86 17.53
C SER A 199 9.17 -14.99 18.12
N PHE A 200 7.86 -14.76 18.28
CA PHE A 200 6.92 -15.81 18.69
C PHE A 200 6.90 -16.96 17.69
N LEU A 201 6.83 -16.69 16.39
CA LEU A 201 6.74 -17.75 15.38
C LEU A 201 7.98 -18.66 15.40
N HIS A 202 9.17 -18.07 15.51
CA HIS A 202 10.43 -18.80 15.62
C HIS A 202 10.48 -19.64 16.89
N GLY A 203 10.19 -19.04 18.05
CA GLY A 203 10.21 -19.74 19.32
C GLY A 203 9.12 -20.80 19.46
N PHE A 204 7.93 -20.57 18.89
CA PHE A 204 6.84 -21.55 18.90
C PHE A 204 7.20 -22.82 18.13
N HIS A 205 8.00 -22.74 17.05
CA HIS A 205 8.47 -23.95 16.35
C HIS A 205 9.40 -24.82 17.20
N ILE A 206 10.15 -24.20 18.11
CA ILE A 206 10.99 -24.88 19.12
C ILE A 206 10.09 -25.43 20.23
N ALA A 207 9.27 -24.58 20.85
CA ALA A 207 8.36 -24.94 21.94
C ALA A 207 7.42 -26.09 21.55
N ARG A 208 6.95 -26.15 20.30
CA ARG A 208 6.13 -27.25 19.78
C ARG A 208 6.80 -28.63 19.92
N ARG A 209 8.12 -28.70 20.01
CA ARG A 209 8.89 -29.95 20.15
C ARG A 209 9.29 -30.26 21.59
N THR A 210 9.25 -29.28 22.49
CA THR A 210 9.84 -29.38 23.83
C THR A 210 8.85 -29.11 24.95
N ASN A 211 7.83 -28.28 24.72
CA ASN A 211 6.88 -27.86 25.75
C ASN A 211 5.85 -28.97 26.02
N PRO A 212 5.71 -29.45 27.27
CA PRO A 212 4.81 -30.55 27.63
C PRO A 212 3.34 -30.27 27.29
N ASP A 213 2.86 -29.05 27.50
CA ASP A 213 1.45 -28.69 27.26
C ASP A 213 1.10 -28.79 25.78
N ILE A 214 2.02 -28.37 24.90
CA ILE A 214 1.83 -28.49 23.44
C ILE A 214 1.94 -29.96 23.00
N LEU A 215 2.86 -30.72 23.59
CA LEU A 215 3.05 -32.14 23.27
C LEU A 215 1.87 -33.01 23.70
N ALA A 216 1.19 -32.64 24.79
CA ALA A 216 0.01 -33.33 25.29
C ALA A 216 -1.27 -33.04 24.48
N MET A 217 -1.25 -32.06 23.57
CA MET A 217 -2.42 -31.75 22.73
C MET A 217 -2.75 -32.89 21.76
N PRO A 218 -4.04 -33.17 21.49
CA PRO A 218 -4.45 -34.26 20.60
C PRO A 218 -3.93 -34.09 19.17
N SER A 219 -3.78 -32.84 18.73
CA SER A 219 -3.23 -32.49 17.43
C SER A 219 -2.03 -31.58 17.60
N LYS A 220 -0.95 -31.86 16.87
CA LYS A 220 0.27 -31.01 16.87
C LYS A 220 -0.04 -29.67 16.18
N PRO A 221 -0.11 -28.56 16.91
CA PRO A 221 -0.46 -27.27 16.32
C PRO A 221 0.67 -26.77 15.41
N ARG A 222 0.32 -26.02 14.37
CA ARG A 222 1.30 -25.42 13.44
C ARG A 222 1.05 -23.92 13.32
N ALA A 223 2.04 -23.14 13.75
CA ALA A 223 2.03 -21.70 13.59
C ALA A 223 2.66 -21.29 12.24
N ARG A 224 2.07 -20.28 11.60
CA ARG A 224 2.57 -19.58 10.40
C ARG A 224 2.08 -18.13 10.36
N ARG A 225 2.64 -17.30 9.49
CA ARG A 225 2.17 -15.93 9.25
C ARG A 225 0.72 -15.89 8.70
N ASP A 226 -0.03 -14.84 9.03
CA ASP A 226 -1.31 -14.52 8.35
C ASP A 226 -1.03 -13.81 7.02
N LEU A 227 -0.84 -14.60 5.97
CA LEU A 227 -0.47 -14.09 4.65
C LEU A 227 -1.61 -13.33 3.96
N THR A 228 -1.24 -12.30 3.23
CA THR A 228 -2.07 -11.62 2.22
C THR A 228 -2.28 -12.50 0.99
N ARG A 229 -3.21 -12.12 0.11
CA ARG A 229 -3.47 -12.87 -1.12
C ARG A 229 -2.25 -12.92 -2.07
N PRO A 230 -1.52 -11.83 -2.32
CA PRO A 230 -0.28 -11.89 -3.11
C PRO A 230 0.82 -12.75 -2.46
N GLU A 231 0.95 -12.71 -1.13
CA GLU A 231 1.90 -13.58 -0.42
C GLU A 231 1.49 -15.06 -0.51
N TRP A 232 0.20 -15.38 -0.52
CA TRP A 232 -0.28 -16.75 -0.76
C TRP A 232 0.05 -17.25 -2.16
N GLU A 233 -0.10 -16.40 -3.17
CA GLU A 233 0.27 -16.71 -4.56
C GLU A 233 1.78 -16.96 -4.68
N THR A 234 2.58 -16.10 -4.05
CA THR A 234 4.05 -16.26 -3.95
C THR A 234 4.41 -17.58 -3.29
N LEU A 235 3.79 -17.90 -2.15
CA LEU A 235 4.03 -19.17 -1.44
C LEU A 235 3.69 -20.39 -2.30
N ARG A 236 2.58 -20.36 -3.05
CA ARG A 236 2.19 -21.45 -3.96
C ARG A 236 3.19 -21.60 -5.10
N ALA A 237 3.58 -20.50 -5.73
CA ALA A 237 4.56 -20.49 -6.81
C ALA A 237 5.93 -21.03 -6.34
N SER A 238 6.42 -20.54 -5.19
CA SER A 238 7.65 -21.02 -4.56
C SER A 238 7.61 -22.51 -4.26
N ARG A 239 6.52 -23.01 -3.64
CA ARG A 239 6.37 -24.44 -3.33
C ARG A 239 6.37 -25.30 -4.59
N LYS A 240 5.65 -24.86 -5.64
CA LYS A 240 5.60 -25.56 -6.91
C LYS A 240 7.00 -25.64 -7.53
N HIS A 241 7.71 -24.52 -7.60
CA HIS A 241 9.07 -24.45 -8.13
C HIS A 241 10.03 -25.37 -7.36
N VAL A 242 10.05 -25.29 -6.02
CA VAL A 242 10.90 -26.15 -5.18
C VAL A 242 10.62 -27.63 -5.44
N TYR A 243 9.35 -28.04 -5.51
CA TYR A 243 8.99 -29.42 -5.76
C TYR A 243 9.42 -29.88 -7.16
N ASP A 244 9.06 -29.12 -8.20
CA ASP A 244 9.34 -29.48 -9.59
C ASP A 244 10.85 -29.59 -9.86
N GLU A 245 11.64 -28.62 -9.40
CA GLU A 245 13.09 -28.61 -9.60
C GLU A 245 13.80 -29.67 -8.77
N ASN A 246 13.40 -29.89 -7.52
CA ASN A 246 13.99 -30.96 -6.71
C ASN A 246 13.66 -32.35 -7.27
N LYS A 247 12.43 -32.55 -7.76
CA LYS A 247 12.00 -33.78 -8.40
C LYS A 247 12.80 -34.06 -9.67
N LYS A 248 12.97 -33.04 -10.52
CA LYS A 248 13.79 -33.11 -11.74
C LYS A 248 15.25 -33.42 -11.43
N ALA A 249 15.80 -32.85 -10.36
CA ALA A 249 17.18 -33.05 -9.96
C ALA A 249 17.43 -34.36 -9.18
N GLY A 250 16.37 -35.07 -8.76
CA GLY A 250 16.45 -36.24 -7.87
C GLY A 250 17.02 -35.93 -6.48
N LYS A 251 17.18 -34.65 -6.14
CA LYS A 251 17.79 -34.18 -4.90
C LYS A 251 17.21 -32.83 -4.46
N THR A 252 17.26 -32.55 -3.17
CA THR A 252 16.73 -31.35 -2.51
C THR A 252 17.64 -30.13 -2.74
N ILE A 253 17.73 -29.64 -3.98
CA ILE A 253 18.54 -28.46 -4.35
C ILE A 253 17.96 -27.14 -3.84
N PHE A 254 16.64 -27.07 -3.63
CA PHE A 254 15.97 -25.92 -3.04
C PHE A 254 15.21 -26.31 -1.78
N ILE A 255 15.21 -25.39 -0.80
CA ILE A 255 14.42 -25.50 0.43
C ILE A 255 13.58 -24.25 0.63
N MET A 256 12.39 -24.43 1.18
CA MET A 256 11.51 -23.32 1.53
C MET A 256 12.13 -22.46 2.63
N SER A 257 12.02 -21.14 2.48
CA SER A 257 12.43 -20.13 3.44
C SER A 257 11.29 -19.11 3.56
N ASP A 258 10.47 -19.25 4.60
CA ASP A 258 9.18 -18.56 4.75
C ASP A 258 8.26 -18.79 3.53
N ILE A 259 7.94 -17.73 2.76
CA ILE A 259 7.14 -17.79 1.54
C ILE A 259 7.97 -17.96 0.25
N ASN A 260 9.29 -17.81 0.36
CA ASN A 260 10.25 -17.94 -0.73
C ASN A 260 11.00 -19.26 -0.62
N TYR A 261 12.03 -19.43 -1.44
CA TYR A 261 12.94 -20.56 -1.39
C TYR A 261 14.39 -20.07 -1.46
N ARG A 262 15.30 -20.93 -1.04
CA ARG A 262 16.74 -20.71 -1.13
C ARG A 262 17.44 -21.99 -1.57
N VAL A 263 18.64 -21.84 -2.11
CA VAL A 263 19.49 -22.98 -2.46
C VAL A 263 19.88 -23.73 -1.19
N ASN A 264 19.73 -25.04 -1.23
CA ASN A 264 20.19 -25.92 -0.17
C ASN A 264 21.69 -26.15 -0.31
N LYS A 265 22.45 -25.80 0.74
CA LYS A 265 23.90 -26.02 0.77
C LYS A 265 24.26 -27.51 0.86
N ASN A 266 23.36 -28.34 1.38
CA ASN A 266 23.57 -29.78 1.59
C ASN A 266 22.43 -30.60 0.93
N PRO A 267 22.45 -30.80 -0.40
CA PRO A 267 21.40 -31.54 -1.10
C PRO A 267 21.36 -33.01 -0.67
N LEU A 268 20.19 -33.45 -0.24
CA LEU A 268 19.87 -34.86 0.06
C LEU A 268 18.99 -35.44 -1.06
N PRO A 269 18.93 -36.77 -1.24
CA PRO A 269 18.00 -37.41 -2.17
C PRO A 269 16.56 -36.89 -2.00
N PHE A 270 15.89 -36.61 -3.12
CA PHE A 270 14.50 -36.15 -3.11
C PHE A 270 13.57 -37.36 -3.11
N LEU A 271 12.77 -37.48 -2.04
CA LEU A 271 11.76 -38.53 -1.85
C LEU A 271 10.42 -38.15 -2.50
#